data_AF-A0A932NKE8-F1
#
_entry.id   AF-A0A932NKE8-F1
#
_cell.length_a   1.000
_cell.length_b   1.000
_cell.length_c   1.000
_cell.angle_alpha   90.00
_cell.angle_beta   90.00
_cell.angle_gamma   90.00
#
_symmetry.space_group_name_H-M   'P 1'
#
loop_
_entity.id
_entity.type
_entity.pdbx_description
1 polymer ?
#
loop_
_entity_poly.entity_id
_entity_poly.type
_entity_poly.pdbx_seq_one_letter_code
_entity_poly.pdbx_strand_id
1 'polypeptide(L)'
;MLWNSIEKLTHQKSVDDTRNQIDLDDPDTVLKSSVASKIGDINGDGKFDAEDIRIFKEHLEGKRELSEEEKERADINNDGKADEEDLYKMLQLFEERREAEDRVRELESLYQALLQNENKSAGLVVLGVDNSNIEAVKNELDQARFLLATLS
;
A
#
# COMPACT_ATOMS: atom_id res chain seq x y z
N MET A 1 33.35 -0.03 45.33
CA MET A 1 34.72 -0.28 44.87
C MET A 1 34.95 0.56 43.63
N LEU A 2 35.92 1.46 43.71
CA LEU A 2 36.78 2.01 42.64
C LEU A 2 36.15 2.40 41.28
N TRP A 3 35.96 3.71 41.15
CA TRP A 3 36.45 4.45 39.97
C TRP A 3 37.93 4.12 39.72
N ASN A 4 38.30 3.81 38.47
CA ASN A 4 39.61 4.08 37.84
C ASN A 4 39.48 3.74 36.34
N SER A 5 39.52 4.73 35.45
CA SER A 5 40.75 5.22 34.81
C SER A 5 41.29 4.15 33.84
N ILE A 6 41.30 4.33 32.52
CA ILE A 6 42.20 5.25 31.82
C ILE A 6 41.72 5.40 30.35
N GLU A 7 41.56 6.64 29.91
CA GLU A 7 41.58 7.06 28.50
C GLU A 7 42.91 6.69 27.85
N LYS A 8 42.93 6.20 26.60
CA LYS A 8 43.87 6.69 25.57
C LYS A 8 43.30 6.53 24.17
N LEU A 9 42.88 7.67 23.64
CA LEU A 9 42.89 8.02 22.22
C LEU A 9 44.19 7.55 21.53
N THR A 10 44.06 6.81 20.42
CA THR A 10 45.06 6.86 19.35
C THR A 10 44.40 6.85 17.98
N HIS A 11 44.50 8.01 17.31
CA HIS A 11 44.70 8.21 15.88
C HIS A 11 43.58 7.85 14.90
N GLN A 12 42.92 8.92 14.50
CA GLN A 12 42.16 9.15 13.29
C GLN A 12 42.83 8.65 12.00
N LYS A 13 42.05 7.91 11.20
CA LYS A 13 42.14 7.92 9.74
C LYS A 13 40.73 7.76 9.19
N SER A 14 40.25 8.80 8.51
CA SER A 14 39.21 8.77 7.45
C SER A 14 39.38 7.47 6.62
N VAL A 15 38.34 6.77 6.20
CA VAL A 15 37.42 7.10 5.09
C VAL A 15 36.22 6.12 5.13
N ASP A 16 35.07 6.53 4.60
CA ASP A 16 33.92 5.73 4.14
C ASP A 16 33.95 4.20 4.36
N ASP A 17 32.99 3.65 5.13
CA ASP A 17 32.03 2.66 4.60
C ASP A 17 30.97 2.26 5.64
N THR A 18 29.71 2.35 5.22
CA THR A 18 28.54 1.58 5.66
C THR A 18 28.39 1.19 7.15
N ARG A 19 27.40 1.83 7.81
CA ARG A 19 26.29 1.12 8.48
C ARG A 19 25.16 2.07 8.85
N ASN A 20 24.20 2.12 7.93
CA ASN A 20 22.83 2.55 8.13
C ASN A 20 22.26 1.77 9.32
N GLN A 21 22.17 2.41 10.49
CA GLN A 21 21.52 1.82 11.66
C GLN A 21 20.02 2.07 11.51
N ILE A 22 19.38 1.14 10.80
CA ILE A 22 17.92 1.02 10.73
C ILE A 22 17.53 0.24 11.98
N ASP A 23 16.73 0.83 12.87
CA ASP A 23 16.14 0.10 13.98
C ASP A 23 15.13 -0.91 13.41
N LEU A 24 15.48 -2.20 13.50
CA LEU A 24 14.76 -3.32 12.87
C LEU A 24 13.61 -3.89 13.73
N ASP A 25 13.22 -3.21 14.80
CA ASP A 25 12.23 -3.70 15.78
C ASP A 25 10.86 -2.98 15.69
N ASP A 26 10.65 -2.10 14.70
CA ASP A 26 9.35 -1.49 14.44
C ASP A 26 8.70 -2.07 13.17
N PRO A 27 7.64 -2.89 13.28
CA PRO A 27 6.97 -3.48 12.12
C PRO A 27 6.28 -2.45 11.21
N ASP A 28 6.09 -1.21 11.66
CA ASP A 28 5.52 -0.13 10.85
C ASP A 28 6.59 0.65 10.03
N THR A 29 7.88 0.46 10.33
CA THR A 29 8.97 1.27 9.74
C THR A 29 9.66 0.63 8.52
N VAL A 30 9.44 -0.67 8.24
CA VAL A 30 10.21 -1.41 7.20
C VAL A 30 9.45 -1.66 5.89
N LEU A 31 8.17 -1.26 5.75
CA LEU A 31 7.37 -1.53 4.54
C LEU A 31 6.75 -0.30 3.87
N LYS A 32 7.30 0.90 4.06
CA LYS A 32 6.74 2.15 3.49
C LYS A 32 7.63 2.93 2.53
N SER A 33 8.72 2.34 2.07
CA SER A 33 9.65 2.94 1.10
C SER A 33 10.42 1.79 0.47
N SER A 34 10.51 1.58 -0.84
CA SER A 34 10.32 2.48 -1.97
C SER A 34 10.53 1.63 -3.23
N VAL A 35 9.55 0.79 -3.53
CA VAL A 35 9.35 0.22 -4.88
C VAL A 35 7.85 0.15 -5.19
N ALA A 36 7.05 0.99 -4.54
CA ALA A 36 5.68 1.25 -4.99
C ALA A 36 5.78 1.84 -6.39
N SER A 37 5.05 1.25 -7.31
CA SER A 37 5.08 1.61 -8.72
C SER A 37 4.81 3.11 -8.84
N LYS A 38 5.78 3.89 -9.33
CA LYS A 38 5.58 5.32 -9.61
C LYS A 38 4.53 5.57 -10.71
N ILE A 39 4.12 4.52 -11.40
CA ILE A 39 3.19 4.58 -12.52
C ILE A 39 1.80 4.91 -11.98
N GLY A 40 1.19 5.96 -12.52
CA GLY A 40 -0.13 6.48 -12.14
C GLY A 40 -0.10 7.60 -11.10
N ASP A 41 0.88 7.63 -10.20
CA ASP A 41 1.06 8.71 -9.19
C ASP A 41 1.64 9.97 -9.86
N ILE A 42 0.83 10.69 -10.62
CA ILE A 42 1.27 11.83 -11.42
C ILE A 42 1.71 12.98 -10.52
N ASN A 43 1.07 13.23 -9.38
CA ASN A 43 1.46 14.34 -8.51
C ASN A 43 2.68 14.03 -7.61
N GLY A 44 3.08 12.76 -7.50
CA GLY A 44 4.23 12.30 -6.73
C GLY A 44 4.01 12.26 -5.21
N ASP A 45 2.76 12.19 -4.75
CA ASP A 45 2.41 12.18 -3.32
C ASP A 45 2.47 10.78 -2.69
N GLY A 46 2.81 9.76 -3.49
CA GLY A 46 2.92 8.37 -3.08
C GLY A 46 1.59 7.61 -3.18
N LYS A 47 0.57 8.16 -3.82
CA LYS A 47 -0.74 7.53 -4.02
C LYS A 47 -1.14 7.65 -5.48
N PHE A 48 -1.94 6.69 -5.91
CA PHE A 48 -2.69 6.78 -7.16
C PHE A 48 -4.15 7.04 -6.81
N ASP A 49 -4.63 8.27 -7.01
CA ASP A 49 -5.99 8.66 -6.65
C ASP A 49 -6.68 9.59 -7.68
N ALA A 50 -7.84 10.13 -7.30
CA ALA A 50 -8.65 10.97 -8.18
C ALA A 50 -7.97 12.29 -8.55
N GLU A 51 -7.01 12.76 -7.76
CA GLU A 51 -6.22 13.95 -8.04
C GLU A 51 -5.29 13.70 -9.24
N ASP A 52 -4.67 12.52 -9.34
CA ASP A 52 -3.84 12.16 -10.51
C ASP A 52 -4.66 12.13 -11.79
N ILE A 53 -5.85 11.54 -11.74
CA ILE A 53 -6.80 11.49 -12.87
C ILE A 53 -7.20 12.92 -13.29
N ARG A 54 -7.45 13.81 -12.32
CA ARG A 54 -7.78 15.21 -12.58
C ARG A 54 -6.63 15.93 -13.28
N ILE A 55 -5.42 15.78 -12.76
CA ILE A 55 -4.20 16.38 -13.31
C ILE A 55 -3.97 15.92 -14.75
N PHE A 56 -4.13 14.61 -15.00
CA PHE A 56 -3.95 14.07 -16.34
C PHE A 56 -5.01 14.58 -17.31
N LYS A 57 -6.26 14.69 -16.88
CA LYS A 57 -7.33 15.27 -17.69
C LYS A 57 -7.06 16.74 -18.04
N GLU A 58 -6.57 17.53 -17.09
CA GLU A 58 -6.14 18.91 -17.36
C GLU A 58 -5.01 18.98 -18.38
N HIS A 59 -4.13 17.99 -18.39
CA HIS A 59 -3.08 17.86 -19.40
C HIS A 59 -3.64 17.59 -20.80
N LEU A 60 -4.53 16.61 -20.93
CA LEU A 60 -5.17 16.26 -22.21
C LEU A 60 -6.03 17.41 -22.76
N GLU A 61 -6.64 18.21 -21.87
CA GLU A 61 -7.38 19.43 -22.23
C GLU A 61 -6.47 20.62 -22.57
N GLY A 62 -5.15 20.49 -22.46
CA GLY A 62 -4.17 21.54 -22.71
C GLY A 62 -4.17 22.67 -21.68
N LYS A 63 -4.79 22.45 -20.51
CA LYS A 63 -4.85 23.42 -19.41
C LYS A 63 -3.61 23.38 -18.53
N ARG A 64 -2.90 22.26 -18.51
CA ARG A 64 -1.67 22.03 -17.75
C ARG A 64 -0.64 21.31 -18.61
N GLU A 65 0.60 21.78 -18.57
CA GLU A 65 1.72 21.00 -19.10
C GLU A 65 2.29 20.12 -17.98
N LEU A 66 2.49 18.83 -18.27
CA LEU A 66 3.17 17.91 -17.37
C LEU A 66 4.69 18.01 -17.56
N SER A 67 5.44 17.89 -16.46
CA SER A 67 6.88 17.68 -16.51
C SER A 67 7.21 16.33 -17.15
N GLU A 68 8.46 16.14 -17.58
CA GLU A 68 8.87 14.85 -18.16
C GLU A 68 8.70 13.69 -17.17
N GLU A 69 8.97 13.93 -15.88
CA GLU A 69 8.77 12.94 -14.83
C GLU A 69 7.30 12.62 -14.61
N GLU A 70 6.41 13.62 -14.73
CA GLU A 70 4.95 13.44 -14.64
C GLU A 70 4.41 12.65 -15.85
N LYS A 71 4.96 12.89 -17.05
CA LYS A 71 4.61 12.14 -18.27
C LYS A 71 5.04 10.68 -18.17
N GLU A 72 6.24 10.41 -17.66
CA GLU A 72 6.70 9.03 -17.43
C GLU A 72 5.80 8.27 -16.45
N ARG A 73 5.23 8.97 -15.44
CA ARG A 73 4.27 8.37 -14.52
C ARG A 73 2.87 8.24 -15.13
N ALA A 74 2.51 9.13 -16.03
CA ALA A 74 1.23 9.11 -16.73
C ALA A 74 1.15 8.06 -17.85
N ASP A 75 2.27 7.60 -18.40
CA ASP A 75 2.35 6.50 -19.38
C ASP A 75 2.13 5.13 -18.70
N ILE A 76 0.86 4.78 -18.46
CA ILE A 76 0.45 3.56 -17.74
C ILE A 76 0.45 2.34 -18.66
N ASN A 77 0.21 2.54 -19.96
CA ASN A 77 0.29 1.45 -20.93
C ASN A 77 1.75 1.16 -21.39
N ASN A 78 2.71 2.02 -21.04
CA ASN A 78 4.13 1.97 -21.42
C ASN A 78 4.34 1.98 -22.94
N ASP A 79 3.53 2.73 -23.68
CA ASP A 79 3.66 2.89 -25.13
C ASP A 79 4.58 4.04 -25.55
N GLY A 80 5.10 4.80 -24.58
CA GLY A 80 5.97 5.96 -24.75
C GLY A 80 5.21 7.28 -24.96
N LYS A 81 3.90 7.29 -24.77
CA LYS A 81 3.03 8.47 -24.82
C LYS A 81 2.21 8.53 -23.54
N ALA A 82 1.79 9.73 -23.20
CA ALA A 82 0.84 9.97 -22.12
C ALA A 82 -0.41 10.56 -22.78
N ASP A 83 -1.33 9.69 -23.19
CA ASP A 83 -2.51 10.06 -23.98
C ASP A 83 -3.84 9.49 -23.45
N GLU A 84 -4.91 9.57 -24.26
CA GLU A 84 -6.23 9.13 -23.84
C GLU A 84 -6.29 7.65 -23.47
N GLU A 85 -5.45 6.79 -24.06
CA GLU A 85 -5.41 5.36 -23.74
C GLU A 85 -4.98 5.12 -22.29
N ASP A 86 -4.04 5.92 -21.80
CA ASP A 86 -3.63 5.90 -20.39
C ASP A 86 -4.75 6.34 -19.47
N LEU A 87 -5.52 7.36 -19.87
CA LEU A 87 -6.65 7.83 -19.07
C LEU A 87 -7.72 6.74 -18.90
N TYR A 88 -8.02 5.99 -19.96
CA TYR A 88 -8.94 4.86 -19.86
C TYR A 88 -8.42 3.80 -18.90
N LYS A 89 -7.12 3.49 -18.96
CA LYS A 89 -6.49 2.51 -18.07
C LYS A 89 -6.42 3.00 -16.62
N MET A 90 -6.18 4.29 -16.39
CA MET A 90 -6.26 4.92 -15.08
C MET A 90 -7.65 4.75 -14.48
N LEU A 91 -8.69 5.10 -15.24
CA LEU A 91 -10.08 5.01 -14.77
C LEU A 91 -10.48 3.57 -14.47
N GLN A 92 -10.05 2.63 -15.32
CA GLN A 92 -10.29 1.20 -15.09
C GLN A 92 -9.63 0.72 -13.79
N LEU A 93 -8.34 0.99 -13.59
CA LEU A 93 -7.61 0.60 -12.38
C LEU A 93 -8.18 1.27 -11.12
N PHE A 94 -8.61 2.52 -11.23
CA PHE A 94 -9.21 3.26 -10.13
C PHE A 94 -10.56 2.63 -9.70
N GLU A 95 -11.39 2.25 -10.66
CA GLU A 95 -12.66 1.58 -10.39
C GLU A 95 -12.44 0.17 -9.82
N GLU A 96 -11.55 -0.62 -10.42
CA GLU A 96 -11.20 -1.97 -9.96
C GLU A 96 -10.64 -1.96 -8.53
N ARG A 97 -9.77 -0.99 -8.20
CA ARG A 97 -9.25 -0.81 -6.85
C ARG A 97 -10.37 -0.47 -5.88
N ARG A 98 -11.26 0.46 -6.23
CA ARG A 98 -12.38 0.86 -5.36
C ARG A 98 -13.31 -0.31 -5.06
N GLU A 99 -13.63 -1.11 -6.07
CA GLU A 99 -14.45 -2.32 -5.89
C GLU A 99 -13.77 -3.35 -4.99
N ALA A 100 -12.44 -3.54 -5.16
CA ALA A 100 -11.67 -4.42 -4.29
C ALA A 100 -11.63 -3.91 -2.83
N GLU A 101 -11.46 -2.60 -2.62
CA GLU A 101 -11.49 -1.96 -1.31
C GLU A 101 -12.86 -2.11 -0.62
N ASP A 102 -13.94 -1.86 -1.36
CA ASP A 102 -15.31 -2.03 -0.86
C ASP A 102 -15.58 -3.48 -0.48
N ARG A 103 -15.12 -4.44 -1.28
CA ARG A 103 -15.23 -5.87 -0.99
C ARG A 103 -14.43 -6.28 0.25
N VAL A 104 -13.20 -5.79 0.39
CA VAL A 104 -12.39 -6.02 1.59
C VAL A 104 -13.12 -5.49 2.81
N ARG A 105 -13.65 -4.27 2.76
CA ARG A 105 -14.38 -3.64 3.86
C ARG A 105 -15.62 -4.44 4.26
N GLU A 106 -16.40 -4.92 3.29
CA GLU A 106 -17.58 -5.74 3.54
C GLU A 106 -17.18 -7.07 4.21
N LEU A 107 -16.18 -7.77 3.65
CA LEU A 107 -15.68 -9.05 4.19
C LEU A 107 -15.10 -8.89 5.59
N GLU A 108 -14.38 -7.81 5.87
CA GLU A 108 -13.90 -7.49 7.21
C GLU A 108 -15.07 -7.30 8.19
N SER A 109 -16.10 -6.56 7.79
CA SER A 109 -17.29 -6.37 8.63
C SER A 109 -18.01 -7.69 8.91
N LEU A 110 -18.12 -8.57 7.91
CA LEU A 110 -18.73 -9.90 8.06
C LEU A 110 -17.90 -10.80 8.97
N TYR A 111 -16.58 -10.83 8.78
CA TYR A 111 -15.66 -11.62 9.60
C TYR A 111 -15.74 -11.21 11.08
N GLN A 112 -15.75 -9.91 11.37
CA GLN A 112 -15.90 -9.41 12.75
C GLN A 112 -17.26 -9.76 13.35
N ALA A 113 -18.35 -9.69 12.58
CA ALA A 113 -19.68 -10.06 13.05
C ALA A 113 -19.78 -11.55 13.39
N LEU A 114 -19.13 -12.43 12.61
CA LEU A 114 -19.08 -13.87 12.87
C LEU A 114 -18.32 -14.18 14.18
N LEU A 115 -17.16 -13.57 14.39
CA LEU A 115 -16.38 -13.71 15.63
C LEU A 115 -17.15 -13.22 16.87
N GLN A 116 -17.95 -12.15 16.71
CA GLN A 116 -18.77 -11.64 17.80
C GLN A 116 -19.94 -12.57 18.15
N ASN A 117 -20.54 -13.23 17.15
CA ASN A 117 -21.60 -14.21 17.36
C ASN A 117 -21.09 -15.49 18.03
N GLU A 118 -19.90 -15.96 17.66
CA GLU A 118 -19.25 -17.07 18.36
C GLU A 118 -19.09 -16.76 19.85
N ASN A 119 -18.53 -15.59 20.19
CA ASN A 119 -18.33 -15.16 21.58
C ASN A 119 -19.64 -14.90 22.35
N LYS A 120 -20.71 -14.44 21.70
CA LYS A 120 -22.06 -14.33 22.31
C LYS A 120 -22.71 -15.70 22.53
N SER A 121 -22.45 -16.68 21.68
CA SER A 121 -22.93 -18.06 21.83
C SER A 121 -22.08 -18.92 22.77
N ALA A 122 -20.86 -18.50 23.12
CA ALA A 122 -20.04 -19.18 24.12
C ALA A 122 -20.67 -19.18 25.54
N GLY A 123 -21.63 -18.27 25.81
CA GLY A 123 -22.46 -18.28 27.03
C GLY A 123 -23.72 -19.16 26.94
N LEU A 124 -24.09 -19.63 25.74
CA LEU A 124 -25.25 -20.46 25.49
C LEU A 124 -24.91 -21.38 24.31
N VAL A 125 -24.35 -22.56 24.60
CA VAL A 125 -23.87 -23.55 23.61
C VAL A 125 -24.79 -23.65 22.39
N VAL A 126 -24.50 -22.91 21.32
CA VAL A 126 -25.14 -23.08 20.02
C VAL A 126 -24.15 -23.86 19.16
N LEU A 127 -24.36 -25.17 19.12
CA LEU A 127 -23.82 -26.06 18.11
C LEU A 127 -24.40 -25.60 16.75
N GLY A 128 -23.72 -24.74 16.01
CA GLY A 128 -24.22 -24.38 14.68
C GLY A 128 -23.74 -23.09 14.01
N VAL A 129 -22.82 -22.30 14.61
CA VAL A 129 -22.03 -21.40 13.75
C VAL A 129 -21.04 -22.29 13.03
N ASP A 130 -21.40 -22.76 11.84
CA ASP A 130 -20.55 -23.65 11.05
C ASP A 130 -19.17 -23.00 10.87
N ASN A 131 -18.15 -23.58 11.48
CA ASN A 131 -16.75 -23.12 11.39
C ASN A 131 -16.29 -23.02 9.92
N SER A 132 -16.98 -23.74 9.01
CA SER A 132 -16.84 -23.66 7.55
C SER A 132 -17.18 -22.28 6.97
N ASN A 133 -18.13 -21.53 7.55
CA ASN A 133 -18.51 -20.19 7.07
C ASN A 133 -17.46 -19.13 7.45
N ILE A 134 -16.84 -19.26 8.63
CA ILE A 134 -15.78 -18.36 9.08
C ILE A 134 -14.53 -18.53 8.21
N GLU A 135 -14.11 -19.78 7.98
CA GLU A 135 -12.94 -20.06 7.14
C GLU A 135 -13.17 -19.67 5.67
N ALA A 136 -14.40 -19.81 5.15
CA ALA A 136 -14.73 -19.35 3.80
C ALA A 136 -14.61 -17.82 3.66
N VAL A 137 -15.20 -17.05 4.58
CA VAL A 137 -15.09 -15.58 4.59
C VAL A 137 -13.64 -15.12 4.73
N LYS A 138 -12.86 -15.81 5.57
CA LYS A 138 -11.44 -15.52 5.74
C LYS A 138 -10.64 -15.76 4.45
N ASN A 139 -10.87 -16.88 3.77
CA ASN A 139 -10.20 -17.18 2.50
C ASN A 139 -10.56 -16.16 1.40
N GLU A 140 -11.82 -15.73 1.32
CA GLU A 140 -12.22 -14.67 0.40
C GLU A 140 -11.60 -13.31 0.77
N LEU A 141 -11.49 -12.99 2.06
CA LEU A 141 -10.84 -11.78 2.54
C LEU A 141 -9.36 -11.77 2.15
N ASP A 142 -8.66 -12.89 2.33
CA ASP A 142 -7.25 -13.02 1.94
C ASP A 142 -7.08 -12.87 0.42
N GLN A 143 -7.99 -13.41 -0.40
CA GLN A 143 -7.99 -13.20 -1.85
C GLN A 143 -8.24 -11.74 -2.24
N ALA A 144 -9.20 -11.07 -1.60
CA ALA A 144 -9.52 -9.68 -1.89
C ALA A 144 -8.36 -8.74 -1.49
N ARG A 145 -7.71 -9.00 -0.34
CA ARG A 145 -6.50 -8.28 0.08
C ARG A 145 -5.33 -8.52 -0.86
N PHE A 146 -5.17 -9.75 -1.35
CA PHE A 146 -4.15 -10.06 -2.35
C PHE A 146 -4.40 -9.29 -3.65
N LEU A 147 -5.64 -9.28 -4.15
CA LEU A 147 -6.00 -8.51 -5.34
C LEU A 147 -5.70 -7.01 -5.14
N LEU A 148 -6.09 -6.44 -4.00
CA LEU A 148 -5.81 -5.03 -3.69
C LEU A 148 -4.30 -4.74 -3.67
N ALA A 149 -3.49 -5.65 -3.12
CA ALA A 149 -2.03 -5.54 -3.12
C ALA A 149 -1.40 -5.73 -4.51
N THR A 150 -2.07 -6.38 -5.46
CA THR A 150 -1.60 -6.46 -6.86
C THR A 150 -1.98 -5.24 -7.69
N LEU A 151 -2.91 -4.42 -7.21
CA LEU A 151 -3.36 -3.17 -7.85
C LEU A 151 -2.60 -1.93 -7.30
N SER A 152 -1.60 -2.13 -6.44
CA SER A 152 -0.71 -1.09 -5.87
C SER A 152 0.56 -0.90 -6.68
#